data_AF-A0AAT9IN56-F1
#
_entry.id   AF-A0AAT9IN56-F1
#
_cell.length_a   1.000
_cell.length_b   1.000
_cell.length_c   1.000
_cell.angle_alpha   90.00
_cell.angle_beta   90.00
_cell.angle_gamma   90.00
#
_symmetry.space_group_name_H-M   'P 1'
#
loop_
_entity.id
_entity.type
_entity.pdbx_description
1 polymer ?
#
loop_
_entity_poly.entity_id
_entity_poly.type
_entity_poly.pdbx_seq_one_letter_code
_entity_poly.pdbx_strand_id
1 'polypeptide(L)'
;MIHDLLRVVLEVLGLIVAVDPSTSGSALTMALLALTVLTLALLATARFAATRGSTPHPTRRTELTAPLAQSDPDAPGHVRPRGPGQVTAAA
;
A
#
# COMPACT_ATOMS: atom_id res chain seq x y z
N MET A 1 20.01 3.74 0.18
CA MET A 1 19.18 3.53 -1.03
C MET A 1 20.00 3.47 -2.32
N ILE A 2 20.69 4.53 -2.77
CA ILE A 2 21.52 4.46 -4.00
C ILE A 2 22.74 3.52 -3.83
N HIS A 3 23.40 3.56 -2.68
CA HIS A 3 24.52 2.67 -2.37
C HIS A 3 24.10 1.18 -2.32
N ASP A 4 22.92 0.88 -1.76
CA ASP A 4 22.39 -0.49 -1.71
C ASP A 4 22.06 -1.00 -3.12
N LEU A 5 21.49 -0.13 -3.96
CA LEU A 5 21.22 -0.45 -5.37
C LEU A 5 22.52 -0.75 -6.13
N LEU A 6 23.53 0.11 -5.99
CA LEU A 6 24.83 -0.08 -6.64
C LEU A 6 25.51 -1.37 -6.18
N ARG A 7 25.40 -1.71 -4.89
CA ARG A 7 25.98 -2.93 -4.33
C ARG A 7 25.32 -4.19 -4.90
N VAL A 8 23.99 -4.20 -4.98
CA VAL A 8 23.23 -5.31 -5.60
C VAL A 8 23.59 -5.46 -7.07
N VAL A 9 23.69 -4.35 -7.82
CA VAL A 9 24.07 -4.39 -9.23
C VAL A 9 25.48 -4.99 -9.40
N LEU A 10 26.43 -4.60 -8.55
CA LEU A 10 27.80 -5.11 -8.61
C LEU A 10 27.90 -6.59 -8.25
N GLU A 11 27.15 -7.05 -7.24
CA GLU A 11 27.09 -8.47 -6.86
C GLU A 11 26.51 -9.33 -7.98
N VAL A 12 25.39 -8.89 -8.58
CA VAL A 12 24.76 -9.61 -9.70
C VAL A 12 25.71 -9.67 -10.89
N LEU A 13 26.40 -8.57 -11.22
CA LEU A 13 27.36 -8.53 -12.31
C LEU A 13 28.57 -9.43 -12.05
N GLY A 14 29.08 -9.46 -10.81
CA GLY A 14 30.16 -10.34 -10.40
C GLY A 14 29.79 -11.82 -10.51
N LEU A 15 28.56 -12.18 -10.16
CA LEU A 15 28.05 -13.55 -10.27
C LEU A 15 27.94 -14.01 -11.73
N ILE A 16 27.52 -13.11 -12.62
CA ILE A 16 27.41 -13.38 -14.07
C ILE A 16 28.81 -13.59 -14.70
N VAL A 17 29.80 -12.79 -14.29
CA VAL A 17 31.18 -12.90 -14.81
C VAL A 17 31.90 -14.13 -14.27
N ALA A 18 31.61 -14.55 -13.03
CA ALA A 18 32.21 -15.74 -12.43
C ALA A 18 31.72 -17.07 -13.06
N VAL A 19 30.62 -17.04 -13.81
CA VAL A 19 30.08 -18.21 -14.50
C VAL A 19 30.80 -18.36 -15.83
N ASP A 20 31.77 -19.26 -15.85
CA ASP A 20 32.48 -19.61 -17.07
C ASP A 20 31.51 -20.34 -18.03
N PRO A 21 31.23 -19.78 -19.23
CA PRO A 21 30.29 -20.35 -20.19
C PRO A 21 30.77 -21.67 -20.78
N SER A 22 32.06 -22.02 -20.59
CA SER A 22 32.66 -23.24 -21.13
C SER A 22 32.48 -24.49 -20.26
N THR A 23 32.22 -24.32 -18.95
CA THR A 23 32.10 -25.41 -17.96
C THR A 23 30.66 -25.66 -17.51
N SER A 24 29.77 -24.72 -17.83
CA SER A 24 28.39 -24.68 -17.35
C SER A 24 27.45 -25.18 -18.43
N GLY A 25 27.08 -26.47 -18.39
CA GLY A 25 26.06 -27.01 -19.29
C GLY A 25 24.80 -26.14 -19.32
N SER A 26 24.09 -26.13 -20.45
CA SER A 26 22.93 -25.24 -20.74
C SER A 26 21.89 -25.13 -19.62
N ALA A 27 21.79 -26.12 -18.74
CA ALA A 27 20.93 -26.10 -17.57
C ALA A 27 21.33 -25.03 -16.53
N LEU A 28 22.63 -24.80 -16.27
CA LEU A 28 23.09 -23.83 -15.27
C LEU A 28 22.88 -22.39 -15.75
N THR A 29 23.15 -22.12 -17.03
CA THR A 29 22.87 -20.82 -17.64
C THR A 29 21.37 -20.53 -17.67
N MET A 30 20.53 -21.53 -17.97
CA MET A 30 19.07 -21.39 -17.89
C MET A 30 18.57 -21.20 -16.45
N ALA A 31 19.16 -21.87 -15.47
CA ALA A 31 18.81 -21.70 -14.06
C ALA A 31 19.13 -20.28 -13.56
N LEU A 32 20.30 -19.74 -13.94
CA LEU A 32 20.68 -18.37 -13.62
C LEU A 32 19.80 -17.35 -14.35
N LEU A 33 19.47 -17.60 -15.62
CA LEU A 33 18.53 -16.76 -16.36
C LEU A 33 17.13 -16.78 -15.71
N ALA A 34 16.63 -17.95 -15.32
CA ALA A 34 15.35 -18.06 -14.62
C ALA A 34 15.37 -17.34 -13.27
N LEU A 35 16.46 -17.45 -12.52
CA LEU A 35 16.64 -16.77 -11.23
C LEU A 35 16.70 -15.25 -11.39
N THR A 36 17.40 -14.75 -12.41
CA THR A 36 17.45 -13.30 -12.71
C THR A 36 16.09 -12.76 -13.15
N VAL A 37 15.34 -13.49 -13.98
CA VAL A 37 13.97 -13.12 -14.35
C VAL A 37 13.03 -13.13 -13.13
N LEU A 38 13.13 -14.15 -12.27
CA LEU A 38 12.31 -14.25 -11.06
C LEU A 38 12.58 -13.10 -10.08
N THR A 39 13.86 -12.77 -9.86
CA THR A 39 14.26 -11.65 -8.99
C THR A 39 13.79 -10.30 -9.54
N LEU A 40 13.88 -10.08 -10.85
CA LEU A 40 13.33 -8.88 -11.50
C LEU A 40 11.81 -8.79 -11.35
N ALA A 41 11.09 -9.90 -11.52
CA ALA A 41 9.63 -9.95 -11.35
C ALA A 41 9.20 -9.64 -9.90
N LEU A 42 9.92 -10.19 -8.91
CA LEU A 42 9.70 -9.90 -7.49
C LEU A 42 9.97 -8.42 -7.17
N LEU A 43 11.05 -7.86 -7.71
CA LEU A 43 11.36 -6.44 -7.51
C LEU A 43 10.31 -5.52 -8.15
N ALA A 44 9.85 -5.86 -9.35
CA ALA A 44 8.80 -5.11 -10.05
C ALA A 44 7.47 -5.15 -9.28
N THR A 45 7.06 -6.33 -8.79
CA THR A 45 5.83 -6.48 -8.00
C THR A 45 5.92 -5.76 -6.65
N ALA A 46 7.06 -5.82 -5.96
CA ALA A 46 7.30 -5.08 -4.72
C ALA A 46 7.26 -3.56 -4.94
N ARG A 47 7.90 -3.06 -6.00
CA ARG A 47 7.83 -1.64 -6.41
C ARG A 47 6.39 -1.22 -6.70
N PHE A 48 5.66 -2.02 -7.47
CA PHE A 48 4.27 -1.74 -7.79
C PHE A 48 3.39 -1.67 -6.53
N ALA A 49 3.57 -2.62 -5.62
CA ALA A 49 2.86 -2.64 -4.34
C ALA A 49 3.20 -1.42 -3.48
N ALA A 50 4.48 -1.02 -3.41
CA ALA A 50 4.90 0.18 -2.70
C ALA A 50 4.29 1.46 -3.29
N THR A 51 4.15 1.56 -4.61
CA THR A 51 3.48 2.71 -5.25
C THR A 51 1.96 2.74 -5.05
N ARG A 52 1.34 1.60 -4.73
CA ARG A 52 -0.08 1.53 -4.34
C ARG A 52 -0.32 1.79 -2.86
N GLY A 53 0.75 1.81 -2.04
CA GLY A 53 0.67 2.06 -0.61
C GLY A 53 0.41 3.53 -0.31
N SER A 54 -0.80 3.81 0.19
CA SER A 54 -1.17 5.07 0.85
C SER A 54 -1.03 6.32 -0.03
N THR A 55 -1.94 6.50 -0.99
CA THR A 55 -2.42 7.87 -1.23
C THR A 55 -2.90 8.40 0.12
N PRO A 56 -2.34 9.49 0.66
CA PRO A 56 -2.82 10.06 1.91
C PRO A 56 -4.31 10.31 1.74
N HIS A 57 -5.15 9.59 2.49
CA HIS A 57 -6.57 9.84 2.47
C HIS A 57 -6.75 11.32 2.88
N PRO A 58 -7.41 12.17 2.07
CA PRO A 58 -7.45 13.62 2.29
C PRO A 58 -8.28 14.07 3.52
N THR A 59 -8.37 13.26 4.57
CA THR A 59 -9.39 13.40 5.62
C THR A 59 -8.83 13.36 7.05
N ARG A 60 -7.65 13.94 7.29
CA ARG A 60 -7.20 14.15 8.68
C ARG A 60 -6.51 15.48 8.94
N ARG A 61 -6.91 16.51 8.19
CA ARG A 61 -6.55 17.89 8.51
C ARG A 61 -7.63 18.88 8.08
N THR A 62 -8.89 18.55 8.34
CA THR A 62 -9.88 19.59 8.58
C THR A 62 -9.55 20.14 9.96
N GLU A 63 -8.62 21.10 10.01
CA GLU A 63 -8.53 21.96 11.16
C GLU A 63 -9.91 22.61 11.26
N LEU A 64 -10.71 22.11 12.20
CA LEU A 64 -11.95 22.73 12.67
C LEU A 64 -11.55 24.02 13.40
N THR A 65 -10.97 24.97 12.67
CA THR A 65 -10.56 26.28 13.19
C THR A 65 -11.80 27.12 13.52
N ALA A 66 -12.94 26.77 12.93
CA ALA A 66 -14.24 27.23 13.36
C ALA A 66 -14.95 26.10 14.12
N PRO A 67 -15.49 26.35 15.33
CA PRO A 67 -16.43 25.42 15.92
C PRO A 67 -17.55 25.19 14.91
N LEU A 68 -17.78 23.93 14.54
CA LEU A 68 -19.02 23.56 13.85
C LEU A 68 -20.13 24.12 14.73
N ALA A 69 -20.93 25.04 14.19
CA ALA A 69 -22.16 25.45 14.84
C ALA A 69 -23.00 24.18 14.97
N GLN A 70 -22.90 23.55 16.14
CA GLN A 70 -23.54 22.29 16.42
C GLN A 70 -25.03 22.55 16.26
N SER A 71 -25.63 21.93 15.26
CA SER A 71 -27.07 22.04 15.03
C SER A 71 -27.74 21.53 16.29
N ASP A 72 -28.33 22.43 17.07
CA ASP A 72 -29.11 22.06 18.24
C ASP A 72 -30.31 21.24 17.72
N PRO A 73 -30.35 19.92 17.98
CA PRO A 73 -31.43 19.06 17.50
C PRO A 73 -32.80 19.46 18.08
N ASP A 74 -32.80 20.30 19.14
CA ASP A 74 -33.99 20.81 19.78
C ASP A 74 -34.29 22.28 19.40
N ALA A 75 -33.55 22.90 18.46
CA ALA A 75 -33.80 24.28 18.07
C ALA A 75 -35.22 24.47 17.46
N PRO A 76 -35.90 25.60 17.79
CA PRO A 76 -37.24 25.90 17.29
C PRO A 76 -37.27 25.88 15.75
N GLY A 77 -38.10 25.00 15.17
CA GLY A 77 -38.20 24.83 13.72
C GLY A 77 -37.64 23.51 13.18
N HIS A 78 -36.94 22.72 14.00
CA HIS A 78 -36.59 21.36 13.62
C HIS A 78 -37.79 20.41 13.76
N VAL A 79 -38.20 19.82 12.63
CA VAL A 79 -39.27 18.83 12.59
C VAL A 79 -38.79 17.58 13.31
N ARG A 80 -39.30 17.31 14.52
CA ARG A 80 -39.12 16.02 15.19
C ARG A 80 -39.84 14.96 14.35
N PRO A 81 -39.13 13.90 13.88
CA PRO A 81 -39.81 12.73 13.38
C PRO A 81 -40.66 12.16 14.52
N ARG A 82 -41.99 12.26 14.44
CA ARG A 82 -42.88 11.53 15.34
C ARG A 82 -42.82 10.06 14.94
N GLY A 83 -41.80 9.36 15.42
CA GLY A 83 -41.83 7.90 15.45
C GLY A 83 -43.01 7.43 16.32
N PRO A 84 -43.54 6.22 16.09
CA PRO A 84 -44.64 5.70 16.90
C PRO A 84 -44.24 5.72 18.38
N GLY A 85 -44.99 6.46 19.19
CA GLY A 85 -44.73 6.57 20.62
C GLY A 85 -44.80 5.20 21.28
N GLN A 86 -43.71 4.77 21.92
CA GLN A 86 -43.77 3.62 22.80
C GLN A 86 -44.67 3.99 23.98
N VAL A 87 -45.90 3.49 23.95
CA VAL A 87 -46.82 3.52 25.09
C VAL A 87 -46.28 2.52 26.09
N THR A 88 -45.70 3.01 27.19
CA THR A 88 -45.43 2.16 28.35
C THR A 88 -46.77 1.75 28.94
N ALA A 89 -47.17 0.49 28.73
CA ALA A 89 -48.32 -0.07 29.42
C ALA A 89 -47.96 -0.23 30.91
N ALA A 90 -48.76 0.35 31.79
CA ALA A 90 -48.72 0.06 33.21
C ALA A 90 -49.37 -1.31 33.46
N ALA A 91 -48.63 -2.22 34.09
CA ALA A 91 -49.14 -3.42 34.75
C ALA A 91 -48.27 -3.72 35.96
#